data_AF-A0A947N8Q4-F1
#
_entry.id   AF-A0A947N8Q4-F1
#
_cell.length_a   1.000
_cell.length_b   1.000
_cell.length_c   1.000
_cell.angle_alpha   90.00
_cell.angle_beta   90.00
_cell.angle_gamma   90.00
#
_symmetry.space_group_name_H-M   'P 1'
#
loop_
_entity.id
_entity.type
_entity.pdbx_description
1 polymer ?
#
loop_
_entity_poly.entity_id
_entity_poly.type
_entity_poly.pdbx_seq_one_letter_code
_entity_poly.pdbx_strand_id
1 'polypeptide(L)'
;YLMNIRVLDNTGKLLAQGRDLHKLKAQLARQVQQGIAEESSGGFTSKVLQDWNFGNLDKRHEFKRGGAILTAYPCLRDDGESVVLELAESEQEAQQKSLYGVLRLLLLRMSQQAKMLRANLFRNNAVQLQFAAVGEQKKRWIEDCLLAAARQSFAIDPDKLPETDSDFERLWQVGRESFTSNAESYATLLVEILGHYSDIRRALKKLNSLSWIHSVNDVNTQLEALLFDGFITELNRDELDQYPRYLRAILQRLSKLDGHYQRDRQCTLVLEPMQKQLMDFLAKAPDGARSHASLREYRWQLEEFRISLFAQNIGTRAPVSEKRLKQLWKTVSQDVTFRA
;
A
#
# COMPACT_ATOMS: atom_id res chain seq x y z
N TYR A 1 26.71 29.31 0.75
CA TYR A 1 27.66 28.42 0.03
C TYR A 1 26.91 27.15 -0.34
N LEU A 2 26.68 26.87 -1.63
CA LEU A 2 26.10 25.59 -2.04
C LEU A 2 27.22 24.55 -2.16
N MET A 3 27.10 23.45 -1.42
CA MET A 3 28.06 22.35 -1.42
C MET A 3 28.12 21.71 -2.81
N ASN A 4 29.33 21.41 -3.30
CA ASN A 4 29.51 20.66 -4.55
C ASN A 4 29.44 19.16 -4.25
N ILE A 5 28.48 18.48 -4.84
CA ILE A 5 28.22 17.05 -4.65
C ILE A 5 28.93 16.29 -5.77
N ARG A 6 29.68 15.25 -5.41
CA ARG A 6 30.36 14.35 -6.34
C ARG A 6 29.84 12.94 -6.11
N VAL A 7 29.30 12.33 -7.15
CA VAL A 7 28.87 10.93 -7.13
C VAL A 7 29.97 10.09 -7.78
N LEU A 8 30.46 9.11 -7.04
CA LEU A 8 31.52 8.20 -7.47
C LEU A 8 30.92 6.80 -7.67
N ASP A 9 31.50 6.00 -8.56
CA ASP A 9 31.20 4.58 -8.65
C ASP A 9 31.94 3.76 -7.59
N ASN A 10 31.72 2.44 -7.57
CA ASN A 10 32.33 1.49 -6.64
C ASN A 10 33.87 1.40 -6.77
N THR A 11 34.45 1.98 -7.83
CA THR A 11 35.90 2.06 -8.08
C THR A 11 36.48 3.44 -7.76
N GLY A 12 35.65 4.37 -7.28
CA GLY A 12 36.05 5.75 -6.99
C GLY A 12 36.09 6.68 -8.21
N LYS A 13 35.63 6.23 -9.37
CA LYS A 13 35.56 7.05 -10.59
C LYS A 13 34.38 8.01 -10.51
N LEU A 14 34.60 9.26 -10.91
CA LEU A 14 33.56 10.29 -10.92
C LEU A 14 32.49 10.00 -11.98
N LEU A 15 31.25 9.78 -11.54
CA LEU A 15 30.09 9.56 -12.41
C LEU A 15 29.40 10.87 -12.78
N ALA A 16 29.13 11.72 -11.78
CA ALA A 16 28.52 13.02 -11.96
C ALA A 16 28.91 13.97 -10.83
N GLN A 17 28.87 15.28 -11.09
CA GLN A 17 29.04 16.29 -10.05
C GLN A 17 28.19 17.53 -10.32
N GLY A 18 27.80 18.22 -9.26
CA GLY A 18 26.93 19.38 -9.36
C GLY A 18 26.54 19.93 -8.01
N ARG A 19 25.88 21.08 -8.01
CA ARG A 19 25.42 21.77 -6.79
C ARG A 19 23.93 21.54 -6.50
N ASP A 20 23.26 20.73 -7.33
CA ASP A 20 21.83 20.41 -7.24
C ASP A 20 21.68 18.88 -7.16
N LEU A 21 21.36 18.39 -5.96
CA LEU A 21 21.21 16.96 -5.68
C LEU A 21 20.04 16.35 -6.46
N HIS A 22 18.95 17.08 -6.65
CA HIS A 22 17.78 16.57 -7.37
C HIS A 22 18.10 16.37 -8.85
N LYS A 23 18.79 17.33 -9.47
CA LYS A 23 19.26 17.18 -10.86
C LYS A 23 20.25 16.02 -11.00
N LEU A 24 21.18 15.87 -10.06
CA LEU A 24 22.13 14.75 -10.07
C LEU A 24 21.42 13.39 -9.95
N LYS A 25 20.49 13.25 -9.00
CA LYS A 25 19.68 12.04 -8.84
C LYS A 25 18.88 11.72 -10.11
N ALA A 26 18.20 12.72 -10.69
CA ALA A 26 17.40 12.53 -11.90
C ALA A 26 18.24 12.14 -13.12
N GLN A 27 19.44 12.71 -13.28
CA GLN A 27 20.37 12.36 -14.34
C GLN A 27 20.85 10.91 -14.22
N LEU A 28 21.29 10.52 -13.02
CA LEU A 28 21.82 9.19 -12.75
C LEU A 28 20.72 8.11 -12.84
N ALA A 29 19.51 8.40 -12.36
CA ALA A 29 18.36 7.50 -12.48
C ALA A 29 18.08 7.15 -13.95
N ARG A 30 18.10 8.12 -14.86
CA ARG A 30 17.94 7.84 -16.30
C ARG A 30 19.04 6.97 -16.88
N GLN A 31 20.29 7.14 -16.44
CA GLN A 31 21.40 6.31 -16.89
C GLN A 31 21.25 4.86 -16.40
N VAL A 32 20.82 4.67 -15.15
CA VAL A 32 20.51 3.34 -14.60
C VAL A 32 19.37 2.69 -15.38
N GLN A 33 18.27 3.41 -15.62
CA GLN A 33 17.13 2.96 -16.40
C GLN A 33 17.51 2.47 -17.80
N GLN A 34 18.29 3.28 -18.53
CA GLN A 34 18.76 2.89 -19.87
C GLN A 34 19.65 1.66 -19.82
N GLY A 35 20.59 1.61 -18.86
CA GLY A 35 21.45 0.45 -18.66
C GLY A 35 20.67 -0.83 -18.38
N ILE A 36 19.65 -0.76 -17.50
CA ILE A 36 18.80 -1.91 -17.16
C ILE A 36 17.97 -2.38 -18.37
N ALA A 37 17.39 -1.45 -19.15
CA ALA A 37 16.60 -1.81 -20.32
C ALA A 37 17.45 -2.53 -21.39
N GLU A 38 18.68 -2.07 -21.61
CA GLU A 38 19.63 -2.69 -22.54
C GLU A 38 20.13 -4.04 -22.01
N GLU A 39 20.44 -4.15 -20.71
CA GLU A 39 20.84 -5.40 -20.07
C GLU A 39 19.72 -6.45 -20.14
N SER A 40 18.47 -6.05 -19.91
CA SER A 40 17.29 -6.93 -20.04
C SER A 40 17.04 -7.42 -21.47
N SER A 41 17.57 -6.70 -22.47
CA SER A 41 17.42 -7.07 -23.89
C SER A 41 18.55 -7.97 -24.40
N GLY A 42 19.71 -8.00 -23.73
CA GLY A 42 20.93 -8.61 -24.27
C GLY A 42 21.77 -9.48 -23.33
N GLY A 43 21.63 -9.33 -22.00
CA GLY A 43 22.44 -10.02 -20.99
C GLY A 43 21.62 -10.78 -19.94
N PHE A 44 20.61 -10.13 -19.38
CA PHE A 44 19.64 -10.76 -18.48
C PHE A 44 18.43 -11.25 -19.28
N THR A 45 18.16 -12.55 -19.28
CA THR A 45 17.00 -13.10 -19.99
C THR A 45 15.75 -12.95 -19.12
N SER A 46 14.90 -11.98 -19.45
CA SER A 46 13.56 -11.91 -18.87
C SER A 46 12.79 -13.19 -19.20
N LYS A 47 12.15 -13.78 -18.19
CA LYS A 47 11.39 -15.03 -18.33
C LYS A 47 9.96 -14.83 -17.86
N VAL A 48 9.02 -15.36 -18.65
CA VAL A 48 7.64 -15.53 -18.23
C VAL A 48 7.52 -16.86 -17.50
N LEU A 49 7.04 -16.80 -16.27
CA LEU A 49 7.00 -17.89 -15.31
C LEU A 49 5.56 -18.23 -14.97
N GLN A 50 5.31 -19.53 -14.82
CA GLN A 50 4.06 -20.08 -14.29
C GLN A 50 4.27 -20.80 -12.96
N ASP A 51 5.54 -21.05 -12.60
CA ASP A 51 5.99 -21.71 -11.39
C ASP A 51 7.44 -21.28 -11.07
N TRP A 52 7.96 -21.67 -9.91
CA TRP A 52 9.35 -21.45 -9.52
C TRP A 52 10.30 -22.42 -10.27
N ASN A 53 10.65 -22.10 -11.51
CA ASN A 53 11.48 -22.96 -12.37
C ASN A 53 12.68 -22.24 -13.01
N PHE A 54 13.18 -21.19 -12.34
CA PHE A 54 14.25 -20.33 -12.85
C PHE A 54 15.54 -20.37 -12.02
N GLY A 55 15.59 -21.17 -10.95
CA GLY A 55 16.74 -21.28 -10.06
C GLY A 55 16.61 -20.37 -8.83
N ASN A 56 17.68 -19.67 -8.48
CA ASN A 56 17.70 -18.75 -7.35
C ASN A 56 17.30 -17.34 -7.82
N LEU A 57 16.63 -16.60 -6.95
CA LEU A 57 16.40 -15.17 -7.11
C LEU A 57 17.55 -14.41 -6.43
N ASP A 58 18.55 -14.04 -7.23
CA ASP A 58 19.72 -13.32 -6.71
C ASP A 58 19.35 -11.93 -6.19
N LYS A 59 20.02 -11.50 -5.11
CA LYS A 59 19.76 -10.19 -4.49
C LYS A 59 20.18 -9.02 -5.34
N ARG A 60 21.19 -9.20 -6.19
CA ARG A 60 21.79 -8.15 -7.03
C ARG A 60 22.34 -8.74 -8.31
N HIS A 61 22.22 -7.99 -9.39
CA HIS A 61 22.83 -8.26 -10.69
C HIS A 61 23.74 -7.08 -11.05
N GLU A 62 25.04 -7.31 -11.08
CA GLU A 62 26.02 -6.29 -11.46
C GLU A 62 26.48 -6.50 -12.91
N PHE A 63 26.46 -5.42 -13.70
CA PHE A 63 26.85 -5.46 -15.11
C PHE A 63 27.61 -4.19 -15.52
N LYS A 64 28.42 -4.27 -16.58
CA LYS A 64 29.24 -3.15 -17.06
C LYS A 64 28.54 -2.41 -18.20
N ARG A 65 28.35 -1.09 -18.06
CA ARG A 65 27.81 -0.23 -19.13
C ARG A 65 28.53 1.11 -19.16
N GLY A 66 28.93 1.58 -20.35
CA GLY A 66 29.60 2.87 -20.50
C GLY A 66 30.91 3.04 -19.68
N GLY A 67 31.57 1.93 -19.34
CA GLY A 67 32.76 1.93 -18.48
C GLY A 67 32.48 2.23 -17.00
N ALA A 68 31.24 2.03 -16.54
CA ALA A 68 30.83 2.00 -15.14
C ALA A 68 30.22 0.64 -14.81
N ILE A 69 30.27 0.24 -13.53
CA ILE A 69 29.53 -0.93 -13.02
C ILE A 69 28.17 -0.41 -12.54
N LEU A 70 27.10 -0.97 -13.09
CA LEU A 70 25.73 -0.72 -12.67
C LEU A 70 25.24 -1.91 -11.84
N THR A 71 24.43 -1.63 -10.83
CA THR A 71 23.77 -2.64 -10.00
C THR A 71 22.27 -2.55 -10.23
N ALA A 72 21.65 -3.67 -10.56
CA ALA A 72 20.19 -3.84 -10.64
C ALA A 72 19.75 -4.98 -9.72
N TYR A 73 18.45 -5.08 -9.49
CA TYR A 73 17.89 -6.00 -8.50
C TYR A 73 16.89 -6.94 -9.19
N PRO A 74 17.24 -8.22 -9.41
CA PRO A 74 16.31 -9.21 -9.92
C PRO A 74 15.04 -9.28 -9.07
N CYS A 75 13.88 -9.36 -9.72
CA CYS A 75 12.59 -9.38 -9.05
C CYS A 75 11.54 -10.14 -9.85
N LEU A 76 10.49 -10.56 -9.15
CA LEU A 76 9.34 -11.24 -9.74
C LEU A 76 8.18 -10.26 -9.86
N ARG A 77 7.84 -9.82 -11.07
CA ARG A 77 6.69 -8.93 -11.29
C ARG A 77 5.42 -9.74 -11.57
N ASP A 78 4.33 -9.42 -10.88
CA ASP A 78 2.99 -9.93 -11.22
C ASP A 78 2.52 -9.40 -12.59
N ASP A 79 2.11 -10.29 -13.48
CA ASP A 79 1.54 -9.99 -14.80
C ASP A 79 0.08 -10.49 -14.93
N GLY A 80 -0.55 -10.85 -13.80
CA GLY A 80 -1.95 -11.28 -13.70
C GLY A 80 -2.17 -12.76 -14.03
N GLU A 81 -1.71 -13.19 -15.21
CA GLU A 81 -1.79 -14.59 -15.68
C GLU A 81 -0.45 -15.30 -15.65
N SER A 82 0.62 -14.58 -15.33
CA SER A 82 1.98 -15.09 -15.23
C SER A 82 2.80 -14.22 -14.28
N VAL A 83 4.06 -14.60 -14.09
CA VAL A 83 5.04 -13.79 -13.37
C VAL A 83 6.22 -13.52 -14.29
N VAL A 84 6.72 -12.30 -14.33
CA VAL A 84 7.88 -11.95 -15.14
C VAL A 84 9.10 -11.77 -14.23
N LEU A 85 10.16 -12.55 -14.49
CA LEU A 85 11.47 -12.31 -13.91
C LEU A 85 12.12 -11.14 -14.66
N GLU A 86 12.38 -10.04 -13.96
CA GLU A 86 12.94 -8.80 -14.52
C GLU A 86 13.90 -8.11 -13.54
N LEU A 87 14.56 -7.04 -13.99
CA LEU A 87 15.46 -6.23 -13.18
C LEU A 87 14.75 -4.94 -12.73
N ALA A 88 14.83 -4.62 -11.44
CA ALA A 88 14.38 -3.36 -10.86
C ALA A 88 15.57 -2.41 -10.57
N GLU A 89 15.26 -1.12 -10.40
CA GLU A 89 16.26 -0.07 -10.17
C GLU A 89 16.74 0.00 -8.72
N SER A 90 15.94 -0.49 -7.79
CA SER A 90 16.23 -0.49 -6.36
C SER A 90 15.83 -1.80 -5.68
N GLU A 91 16.49 -2.10 -4.57
CA GLU A 91 16.18 -3.27 -3.73
C GLU A 91 14.73 -3.23 -3.22
N GLN A 92 14.25 -2.03 -2.88
CA GLN A 92 12.89 -1.81 -2.38
C GLN A 92 11.83 -2.06 -3.46
N GLU A 93 12.05 -1.56 -4.68
CA GLU A 93 11.17 -1.84 -5.82
C GLU A 93 11.16 -3.35 -6.13
N ALA A 94 12.34 -3.98 -6.14
CA ALA A 94 12.47 -5.43 -6.36
C ALA A 94 11.70 -6.23 -5.31
N GLN A 95 11.80 -5.86 -4.03
CA GLN A 95 11.10 -6.51 -2.93
C GLN A 95 9.57 -6.34 -3.07
N GLN A 96 9.10 -5.12 -3.39
CA GLN A 96 7.67 -4.86 -3.57
C GLN A 96 7.10 -5.64 -4.76
N LYS A 97 7.78 -5.62 -5.91
CA LYS A 97 7.37 -6.44 -7.08
C LYS A 97 7.34 -7.91 -6.70
N SER A 98 8.44 -8.41 -6.12
CA SER A 98 8.59 -9.83 -5.77
C SER A 98 7.56 -10.33 -4.77
N LEU A 99 7.09 -9.49 -3.83
CA LEU A 99 5.97 -9.85 -2.96
C LEU A 99 4.74 -10.25 -3.80
N TYR A 100 4.34 -9.40 -4.75
CA TYR A 100 3.19 -9.68 -5.62
C TYR A 100 3.48 -10.82 -6.61
N GLY A 101 4.70 -10.93 -7.13
CA GLY A 101 5.12 -12.06 -7.97
C GLY A 101 5.03 -13.41 -7.26
N VAL A 102 5.52 -13.51 -6.01
CA VAL A 102 5.44 -14.73 -5.20
C VAL A 102 3.98 -15.09 -4.91
N LEU A 103 3.15 -14.11 -4.53
CA LEU A 103 1.71 -14.32 -4.36
C LEU A 103 1.04 -14.83 -5.63
N ARG A 104 1.41 -14.27 -6.79
CA ARG A 104 0.92 -14.73 -8.09
C ARG A 104 1.33 -16.16 -8.40
N LEU A 105 2.59 -16.56 -8.18
CA LEU A 105 3.03 -17.96 -8.37
C LEU A 105 2.20 -18.92 -7.50
N LEU A 106 1.92 -18.56 -6.24
CA LEU A 106 1.04 -19.35 -5.36
C LEU A 106 -0.39 -19.45 -5.93
N LEU A 107 -0.95 -18.35 -6.43
CA LEU A 107 -2.28 -18.36 -7.07
C LEU A 107 -2.31 -19.20 -8.36
N LEU A 108 -1.22 -19.23 -9.14
CA LEU A 108 -1.10 -20.05 -10.34
C LEU A 108 -1.06 -21.54 -9.99
N ARG A 109 -0.32 -21.93 -8.94
CA ARG A 109 -0.37 -23.31 -8.41
C ARG A 109 -1.75 -23.71 -7.89
N MET A 110 -2.58 -22.76 -7.45
CA MET A 110 -3.98 -22.97 -7.05
C MET A 110 -4.99 -22.56 -8.13
N SER A 111 -4.62 -22.69 -9.41
CA SER A 111 -5.43 -22.17 -10.53
C SER A 111 -6.90 -22.60 -10.50
N GLN A 112 -7.20 -23.85 -10.10
CA GLN A 112 -8.58 -24.33 -10.00
C GLN A 112 -9.36 -23.61 -8.88
N GLN A 113 -8.81 -23.53 -7.67
CA GLN A 113 -9.44 -22.84 -6.54
C GLN A 113 -9.60 -21.35 -6.85
N ALA A 114 -8.55 -20.70 -7.37
CA ALA A 114 -8.57 -19.30 -7.73
C ALA A 114 -9.60 -19.01 -8.83
N LYS A 115 -9.72 -19.89 -9.85
CA LYS A 115 -10.77 -19.77 -10.88
C LYS A 115 -12.17 -19.89 -10.31
N MET A 116 -12.41 -20.84 -9.40
CA MET A 116 -13.71 -20.98 -8.73
C MET A 116 -14.06 -19.74 -7.90
N LEU A 117 -13.11 -19.22 -7.11
CA LEU A 117 -13.31 -18.01 -6.33
C LEU A 117 -13.58 -16.80 -7.22
N ARG A 118 -12.80 -16.57 -8.28
CA ARG A 118 -13.06 -15.48 -9.25
C ARG A 118 -14.47 -15.55 -9.83
N ALA A 119 -14.93 -16.76 -10.09
CA ALA A 119 -16.25 -16.97 -10.63
C ALA A 119 -17.33 -16.65 -9.57
N ASN A 120 -17.15 -17.08 -8.32
CA ASN A 120 -18.18 -17.10 -7.28
C ASN A 120 -18.23 -15.85 -6.39
N LEU A 121 -17.09 -15.18 -6.15
CA LEU A 121 -17.03 -13.99 -5.31
C LEU A 121 -17.88 -12.86 -5.91
N PHE A 122 -18.64 -12.19 -5.04
CA PHE A 122 -19.53 -11.07 -5.40
C PHE A 122 -20.55 -11.40 -6.49
N ARG A 123 -20.97 -12.68 -6.61
CA ARG A 123 -22.05 -13.06 -7.55
C ARG A 123 -23.41 -12.48 -7.17
N ASN A 124 -23.68 -12.29 -5.88
CA ASN A 124 -24.96 -11.81 -5.37
C ASN A 124 -25.35 -10.45 -5.99
N ASN A 125 -26.55 -10.35 -6.56
CA ASN A 125 -27.07 -9.14 -7.21
C ASN A 125 -27.06 -7.90 -6.31
N ALA A 126 -27.33 -8.06 -5.00
CA ALA A 126 -27.28 -6.94 -4.05
C ALA A 126 -25.86 -6.35 -3.95
N VAL A 127 -24.83 -7.21 -3.96
CA VAL A 127 -23.42 -6.79 -3.94
C VAL A 127 -23.04 -6.13 -5.27
N GLN A 128 -23.55 -6.65 -6.40
CA GLN A 128 -23.28 -6.04 -7.71
C GLN A 128 -23.85 -4.61 -7.81
N LEU A 129 -25.07 -4.40 -7.34
CA LEU A 129 -25.68 -3.06 -7.28
C LEU A 129 -24.89 -2.11 -6.39
N GLN A 130 -24.40 -2.60 -5.26
CA GLN A 130 -23.56 -1.84 -4.35
C GLN A 130 -22.23 -1.43 -5.01
N PHE A 131 -21.60 -2.32 -5.79
CA PHE A 131 -20.35 -2.03 -6.49
C PHE A 131 -20.54 -1.00 -7.60
N ALA A 132 -21.65 -1.10 -8.36
CA ALA A 132 -21.99 -0.12 -9.38
C ALA A 132 -22.11 1.31 -8.81
N ALA A 133 -22.57 1.47 -7.57
CA ALA A 133 -22.67 2.78 -6.90
C ALA A 133 -21.31 3.36 -6.46
N VAL A 134 -20.28 2.54 -6.36
CA VAL A 134 -18.92 2.89 -5.89
C VAL A 134 -17.92 3.03 -7.05
N GLY A 135 -18.24 2.43 -8.21
CA GLY A 135 -17.38 2.35 -9.39
C GLY A 135 -17.08 0.90 -9.73
N GLU A 136 -17.07 0.57 -11.02
CA GLU A 136 -16.90 -0.82 -11.47
C GLU A 136 -15.42 -1.23 -11.44
N GLN A 137 -14.95 -1.63 -10.26
CA GLN A 137 -13.61 -2.19 -10.05
C GLN A 137 -13.66 -3.67 -9.63
N LYS A 138 -14.78 -4.34 -9.90
CA LYS A 138 -15.06 -5.70 -9.43
C LYS A 138 -13.92 -6.69 -9.70
N LYS A 139 -13.41 -6.72 -10.94
CA LYS A 139 -12.31 -7.64 -11.33
C LYS A 139 -11.07 -7.42 -10.46
N ARG A 140 -10.70 -6.15 -10.29
CA ARG A 140 -9.55 -5.76 -9.47
C ARG A 140 -9.76 -6.15 -8.00
N TRP A 141 -10.91 -5.83 -7.41
CA TRP A 141 -11.20 -6.17 -6.02
C TRP A 141 -11.22 -7.68 -5.75
N ILE A 142 -11.64 -8.48 -6.73
CA ILE A 142 -11.51 -9.94 -6.67
C ILE A 142 -10.02 -10.32 -6.59
N GLU A 143 -9.18 -9.82 -7.51
CA GLU A 143 -7.74 -10.12 -7.46
C GLU A 143 -7.10 -9.64 -6.15
N ASP A 144 -7.43 -8.45 -5.68
CA ASP A 144 -6.91 -7.89 -4.42
C ASP A 144 -7.29 -8.79 -3.23
N CYS A 145 -8.54 -9.26 -3.16
CA CYS A 145 -8.97 -10.22 -2.12
C CYS A 145 -8.19 -11.54 -2.21
N LEU A 146 -7.91 -12.04 -3.41
CA LEU A 146 -7.15 -13.29 -3.60
C LEU A 146 -5.69 -13.12 -3.21
N LEU A 147 -5.05 -12.00 -3.58
CA LEU A 147 -3.67 -11.69 -3.20
C LEU A 147 -3.53 -11.50 -1.69
N ALA A 148 -4.44 -10.75 -1.06
CA ALA A 148 -4.45 -10.56 0.39
C ALA A 148 -4.71 -11.88 1.14
N ALA A 149 -5.65 -12.69 0.66
CA ALA A 149 -5.91 -14.01 1.20
C ALA A 149 -4.71 -14.94 1.05
N ALA A 150 -4.03 -14.95 -0.11
CA ALA A 150 -2.80 -15.73 -0.29
C ALA A 150 -1.72 -15.26 0.70
N ARG A 151 -1.50 -13.96 0.84
CA ARG A 151 -0.52 -13.41 1.78
C ARG A 151 -0.77 -13.88 3.21
N GLN A 152 -2.03 -13.83 3.66
CA GLN A 152 -2.42 -14.32 4.99
C GLN A 152 -2.25 -15.84 5.11
N SER A 153 -2.76 -16.59 4.14
CA SER A 153 -2.81 -18.06 4.19
C SER A 153 -1.43 -18.68 4.22
N PHE A 154 -0.52 -18.15 3.40
CA PHE A 154 0.86 -18.63 3.28
C PHE A 154 1.83 -17.91 4.23
N ALA A 155 1.31 -17.07 5.15
CA ALA A 155 2.08 -16.31 6.13
C ALA A 155 3.29 -15.56 5.50
N ILE A 156 3.07 -14.93 4.34
CA ILE A 156 4.14 -14.27 3.60
C ILE A 156 4.57 -12.99 4.32
N ASP A 157 5.81 -13.01 4.81
CA ASP A 157 6.52 -11.87 5.34
C ASP A 157 7.16 -11.09 4.17
N PRO A 158 6.76 -9.83 3.92
CA PRO A 158 7.37 -9.01 2.87
C PRO A 158 8.88 -8.85 3.01
N ASP A 159 9.41 -8.95 4.23
CA ASP A 159 10.84 -8.80 4.51
C ASP A 159 11.63 -10.11 4.36
N LYS A 160 10.95 -11.23 4.11
CA LYS A 160 11.54 -12.57 3.98
C LYS A 160 10.88 -13.37 2.87
N LEU A 161 10.95 -12.84 1.65
CA LEU A 161 10.48 -13.51 0.45
C LEU A 161 11.36 -14.74 0.13
N PRO A 162 10.81 -15.78 -0.52
CA PRO A 162 11.58 -16.94 -0.94
C PRO A 162 12.65 -16.52 -1.96
N GLU A 163 13.87 -17.07 -1.82
CA GLU A 163 15.00 -16.83 -2.73
C GLU A 163 15.33 -18.08 -3.57
N THR A 164 14.79 -19.24 -3.19
CA THR A 164 15.04 -20.54 -3.84
C THR A 164 13.75 -21.34 -4.02
N ASP A 165 13.80 -22.36 -4.89
CA ASP A 165 12.68 -23.31 -5.08
C ASP A 165 12.30 -24.00 -3.77
N SER A 166 13.30 -24.37 -2.96
CA SER A 166 13.08 -25.01 -1.67
C SER A 166 12.37 -24.10 -0.65
N ASP A 167 12.61 -22.79 -0.70
CA ASP A 167 11.91 -21.83 0.15
C ASP A 167 10.47 -21.64 -0.32
N PHE A 168 10.26 -21.55 -1.64
CA PHE A 168 8.94 -21.45 -2.22
C PHE A 168 8.10 -22.70 -1.93
N GLU A 169 8.68 -23.89 -2.04
CA GLU A 169 8.02 -25.16 -1.71
C GLU A 169 7.66 -25.23 -0.22
N ARG A 170 8.54 -24.73 0.68
CA ARG A 170 8.23 -24.64 2.11
C ARG A 170 7.01 -23.77 2.37
N LEU A 171 6.91 -22.62 1.70
CA LEU A 171 5.72 -21.76 1.79
C LEU A 171 4.48 -22.48 1.29
N TRP A 172 4.58 -23.12 0.11
CA TRP A 172 3.48 -23.83 -0.52
C TRP A 172 2.80 -24.87 0.40
N GLN A 173 3.57 -25.57 1.24
CA GLN A 173 3.05 -26.59 2.15
C GLN A 173 2.23 -26.05 3.34
N VAL A 174 2.33 -24.75 3.67
CA VAL A 174 1.74 -24.18 4.90
C VAL A 174 0.29 -23.72 4.71
N GLY A 175 -0.01 -23.06 3.59
CA GLY A 175 -1.17 -22.17 3.52
C GLY A 175 -2.40 -22.67 2.76
N ARG A 176 -2.26 -23.75 1.98
CA ARG A 176 -3.23 -24.15 0.95
C ARG A 176 -4.65 -24.37 1.49
N GLU A 177 -4.80 -25.01 2.65
CA GLU A 177 -6.10 -25.39 3.20
C GLU A 177 -6.94 -24.17 3.61
N SER A 178 -6.28 -23.14 4.15
CA SER A 178 -6.93 -21.92 4.63
C SER A 178 -7.25 -20.89 3.53
N PHE A 179 -6.72 -21.09 2.32
CA PHE A 179 -6.81 -20.10 1.24
C PHE A 179 -8.25 -19.74 0.85
N THR A 180 -9.10 -20.76 0.63
CA THR A 180 -10.50 -20.54 0.23
C THR A 180 -11.28 -19.78 1.30
N SER A 181 -11.18 -20.19 2.58
CA SER A 181 -11.88 -19.52 3.68
C SER A 181 -11.37 -18.09 3.89
N ASN A 182 -10.07 -17.85 3.73
CA ASN A 182 -9.50 -16.51 3.84
C ASN A 182 -9.98 -15.62 2.69
N ALA A 183 -10.03 -16.11 1.45
CA ALA A 183 -10.55 -15.36 0.30
C ALA A 183 -12.02 -14.96 0.49
N GLU A 184 -12.86 -15.88 0.97
CA GLU A 184 -14.26 -15.59 1.29
C GLU A 184 -14.41 -14.58 2.45
N SER A 185 -13.53 -14.66 3.46
CA SER A 185 -13.49 -13.71 4.56
C SER A 185 -13.09 -12.30 4.11
N TYR A 186 -12.08 -12.16 3.23
CA TYR A 186 -11.71 -10.88 2.64
C TYR A 186 -12.84 -10.29 1.78
N ALA A 187 -13.50 -11.13 0.98
CA ALA A 187 -14.64 -10.70 0.18
C ALA A 187 -15.80 -10.21 1.06
N THR A 188 -16.13 -10.95 2.12
CA THR A 188 -17.19 -10.58 3.07
C THR A 188 -16.90 -9.22 3.72
N LEU A 189 -15.67 -9.03 4.21
CA LEU A 189 -15.23 -7.76 4.78
C LEU A 189 -15.33 -6.62 3.75
N LEU A 190 -14.89 -6.85 2.51
CA LEU A 190 -14.97 -5.84 1.46
C LEU A 190 -16.42 -5.42 1.17
N VAL A 191 -17.37 -6.38 1.16
CA VAL A 191 -18.79 -6.06 1.01
C VAL A 191 -19.28 -5.15 2.14
N GLU A 192 -18.90 -5.41 3.38
CA GLU A 192 -19.25 -4.56 4.53
C GLU A 192 -18.65 -3.14 4.39
N ILE A 193 -17.36 -3.06 4.09
CA ILE A 193 -16.63 -1.79 3.87
C ILE A 193 -17.31 -0.96 2.79
N LEU A 194 -17.59 -1.56 1.64
CA LEU A 194 -18.22 -0.88 0.52
C LEU A 194 -19.67 -0.48 0.82
N GLY A 195 -20.33 -1.19 1.75
CA GLY A 195 -21.70 -0.89 2.16
C GLY A 195 -21.73 0.42 2.93
N HIS A 196 -20.89 0.51 3.96
CA HIS A 196 -20.70 1.76 4.70
C HIS A 196 -20.20 2.91 3.81
N TYR A 197 -19.29 2.65 2.88
CA TYR A 197 -18.84 3.68 1.94
C TYR A 197 -19.99 4.21 1.08
N SER A 198 -20.86 3.34 0.56
CA SER A 198 -22.05 3.74 -0.21
C SER A 198 -23.01 4.59 0.62
N ASP A 199 -23.25 4.20 1.89
CA ASP A 199 -24.07 4.97 2.82
C ASP A 199 -23.48 6.35 3.12
N ILE A 200 -22.16 6.44 3.29
CA ILE A 200 -21.45 7.71 3.50
C ILE A 200 -21.62 8.60 2.27
N ARG A 201 -21.39 8.06 1.06
CA ARG A 201 -21.58 8.82 -0.19
C ARG A 201 -23.01 9.30 -0.35
N ARG A 202 -24.01 8.50 0.03
CA ARG A 202 -25.43 8.91 0.03
C ARG A 202 -25.71 10.01 1.05
N ALA A 203 -25.14 9.93 2.25
CA ALA A 203 -25.28 10.95 3.29
C ALA A 203 -24.66 12.27 2.83
N LEU A 204 -23.44 12.24 2.28
CA LEU A 204 -22.75 13.42 1.74
C LEU A 204 -23.55 14.13 0.64
N LYS A 205 -24.22 13.38 -0.25
CA LYS A 205 -25.08 13.96 -1.29
C LYS A 205 -26.29 14.74 -0.75
N LYS A 206 -26.71 14.51 0.49
CA LYS A 206 -27.78 15.27 1.17
C LYS A 206 -27.26 16.48 1.93
N LEU A 207 -25.95 16.59 2.10
CA LEU A 207 -25.30 17.65 2.87
C LEU A 207 -24.88 18.81 1.95
N ASN A 208 -25.85 19.59 1.51
CA ASN A 208 -25.68 20.59 0.44
C ASN A 208 -25.36 22.00 0.96
N SER A 209 -25.48 22.22 2.27
CA SER A 209 -25.29 23.54 2.88
C SER A 209 -23.81 23.94 2.93
N LEU A 210 -23.52 25.21 2.61
CA LEU A 210 -22.19 25.79 2.75
C LEU A 210 -21.66 25.73 4.20
N SER A 211 -22.55 25.67 5.20
CA SER A 211 -22.17 25.52 6.60
C SER A 211 -21.43 24.20 6.90
N TRP A 212 -21.57 23.19 6.05
CA TRP A 212 -20.97 21.87 6.22
C TRP A 212 -19.73 21.63 5.35
N ILE A 213 -19.33 22.61 4.53
CA ILE A 213 -18.29 22.43 3.51
C ILE A 213 -16.97 21.90 4.08
N HIS A 214 -16.56 22.39 5.25
CA HIS A 214 -15.33 21.94 5.91
C HIS A 214 -15.43 20.49 6.40
N SER A 215 -16.55 20.11 7.00
CA SER A 215 -16.79 18.75 7.47
C SER A 215 -16.86 17.76 6.29
N VAL A 216 -17.55 18.15 5.22
CA VAL A 216 -17.65 17.37 3.99
C VAL A 216 -16.28 17.17 3.35
N ASN A 217 -15.48 18.23 3.23
CA ASN A 217 -14.13 18.15 2.68
C ASN A 217 -13.22 17.25 3.51
N ASP A 218 -13.22 17.41 4.84
CA ASP A 218 -12.43 16.57 5.73
C ASP A 218 -12.84 15.08 5.64
N VAL A 219 -14.14 14.79 5.57
CA VAL A 219 -14.63 13.41 5.38
C VAL A 219 -14.19 12.85 4.03
N ASN A 220 -14.24 13.64 2.95
CA ASN A 220 -13.76 13.19 1.64
C ASN A 220 -12.26 12.85 1.67
N THR A 221 -11.44 13.71 2.29
CA THR A 221 -10.01 13.43 2.45
C THR A 221 -9.76 12.19 3.32
N GLN A 222 -10.54 11.98 4.38
CA GLN A 222 -10.44 10.76 5.19
C GLN A 222 -10.79 9.50 4.38
N LEU A 223 -11.84 9.56 3.55
CA LEU A 223 -12.23 8.44 2.69
C LEU A 223 -11.15 8.11 1.66
N GLU A 224 -10.55 9.11 1.02
CA GLU A 224 -9.42 8.91 0.09
C GLU A 224 -8.21 8.29 0.79
N ALA A 225 -7.93 8.69 2.03
CA ALA A 225 -6.83 8.15 2.81
C ALA A 225 -7.09 6.72 3.33
N LEU A 226 -8.36 6.32 3.54
CA LEU A 226 -8.74 4.96 3.96
C LEU A 226 -8.82 4.03 2.76
N LEU A 227 -9.50 4.43 1.69
CA LEU A 227 -9.77 3.64 0.49
C LEU A 227 -8.79 3.99 -0.62
N PHE A 228 -7.51 4.04 -0.29
CA PHE A 228 -6.44 4.30 -1.24
C PHE A 228 -6.23 3.10 -2.17
N ASP A 229 -5.52 3.34 -3.27
CA ASP A 229 -5.19 2.30 -4.24
C ASP A 229 -4.38 1.17 -3.59
N GLY A 230 -4.89 -0.06 -3.58
CA GLY A 230 -4.20 -1.20 -2.95
C GLY A 230 -4.47 -1.39 -1.45
N PHE A 231 -5.44 -0.68 -0.85
CA PHE A 231 -5.73 -0.81 0.59
C PHE A 231 -6.01 -2.25 1.05
N ILE A 232 -6.53 -3.11 0.18
CA ILE A 232 -6.81 -4.53 0.47
C ILE A 232 -5.53 -5.36 0.56
N THR A 233 -4.52 -5.06 -0.27
CA THR A 233 -3.29 -5.88 -0.39
C THR A 233 -2.13 -5.35 0.44
N GLU A 234 -2.05 -4.04 0.62
CA GLU A 234 -0.96 -3.40 1.38
C GLU A 234 -1.14 -3.55 2.90
N LEU A 235 -2.37 -3.50 3.38
CA LEU A 235 -2.69 -3.59 4.80
C LEU A 235 -2.69 -5.03 5.32
N ASN A 236 -2.45 -5.18 6.62
CA ASN A 236 -2.65 -6.48 7.26
C ASN A 236 -4.13 -6.69 7.60
N ARG A 237 -4.49 -7.92 7.96
CA ARG A 237 -5.87 -8.27 8.28
C ARG A 237 -6.42 -7.47 9.47
N ASP A 238 -5.64 -7.34 10.54
CA ASP A 238 -6.02 -6.64 11.76
C ASP A 238 -6.38 -5.16 11.57
N GLU A 239 -5.77 -4.51 10.57
CA GLU A 239 -6.08 -3.14 10.18
C GLU A 239 -7.33 -3.08 9.32
N LEU A 240 -7.46 -3.96 8.33
CA LEU A 240 -8.63 -4.02 7.45
C LEU A 240 -9.91 -4.30 8.24
N ASP A 241 -9.85 -5.16 9.26
CA ASP A 241 -10.97 -5.45 10.15
C ASP A 241 -11.44 -4.20 10.94
N GLN A 242 -10.65 -3.12 10.98
CA GLN A 242 -11.08 -1.85 11.58
C GLN A 242 -11.86 -0.93 10.66
N TYR A 243 -11.83 -1.17 9.34
CA TYR A 243 -12.48 -0.29 8.37
C TYR A 243 -13.97 -0.11 8.65
N PRO A 244 -14.76 -1.18 8.92
CA PRO A 244 -16.16 -0.99 9.28
C PRO A 244 -16.34 -0.06 10.49
N ARG A 245 -15.49 -0.16 11.51
CA ARG A 245 -15.53 0.72 12.69
C ARG A 245 -15.26 2.18 12.32
N TYR A 246 -14.23 2.46 11.51
CA TYR A 246 -13.91 3.80 11.05
C TYR A 246 -15.03 4.40 10.19
N LEU A 247 -15.59 3.62 9.25
CA LEU A 247 -16.65 4.10 8.37
C LEU A 247 -17.97 4.34 9.12
N ARG A 248 -18.33 3.50 10.10
CA ARG A 248 -19.46 3.78 11.01
C ARG A 248 -19.27 5.05 11.83
N ALA A 249 -18.04 5.35 12.25
CA ALA A 249 -17.75 6.60 12.94
C ALA A 249 -17.95 7.83 12.03
N ILE A 250 -17.60 7.72 10.75
CA ILE A 250 -17.93 8.75 9.74
C ILE A 250 -19.45 8.91 9.59
N LEU A 251 -20.20 7.80 9.46
CA LEU A 251 -21.67 7.87 9.38
C LEU A 251 -22.28 8.54 10.62
N GLN A 252 -21.81 8.19 11.81
CA GLN A 252 -22.27 8.82 13.05
C GLN A 252 -21.96 10.31 13.07
N ARG A 253 -20.76 10.73 12.64
CA ARG A 253 -20.40 12.14 12.49
C ARG A 253 -21.38 12.86 11.57
N LEU A 254 -21.59 12.34 10.36
CA LEU A 254 -22.48 12.95 9.37
C LEU A 254 -23.92 13.07 9.87
N SER A 255 -24.42 12.05 10.59
CA SER A 255 -25.79 12.06 11.15
C SER A 255 -26.02 13.16 12.20
N LYS A 256 -24.96 13.66 12.83
CA LYS A 256 -25.01 14.69 13.89
C LYS A 256 -24.65 16.08 13.39
N LEU A 257 -24.33 16.27 12.11
CA LEU A 257 -23.92 17.58 11.59
C LEU A 257 -25.03 18.61 11.65
N ASP A 258 -26.27 18.19 11.44
CA ASP A 258 -27.43 19.06 11.57
C ASP A 258 -27.56 19.53 13.03
N GLY A 259 -27.66 20.84 13.24
CA GLY A 259 -27.68 21.47 14.57
C GLY A 259 -26.35 21.46 15.36
N HIS A 260 -25.31 20.69 14.98
CA HIS A 260 -24.03 20.64 15.70
C HIS A 260 -22.77 20.93 14.87
N TYR A 261 -22.91 21.47 13.66
CA TYR A 261 -21.79 21.77 12.76
C TYR A 261 -20.70 22.68 13.36
N GLN A 262 -21.04 23.60 14.28
CA GLN A 262 -20.02 24.44 14.95
C GLN A 262 -19.09 23.62 15.84
N ARG A 263 -19.64 22.65 16.59
CA ARG A 263 -18.84 21.74 17.42
C ARG A 263 -18.00 20.81 16.54
N ASP A 264 -18.57 20.30 15.45
CA ASP A 264 -17.82 19.53 14.46
C ASP A 264 -16.63 20.34 13.89
N ARG A 265 -16.85 21.63 13.57
CA ARG A 265 -15.80 22.52 13.09
C ARG A 265 -14.69 22.71 14.13
N GLN A 266 -15.02 22.88 15.40
CA GLN A 266 -14.02 22.97 16.48
C GLN A 266 -13.18 21.68 16.56
N CYS A 267 -13.81 20.50 16.53
CA CYS A 267 -13.10 19.23 16.50
C CYS A 267 -12.21 19.09 15.24
N THR A 268 -12.70 19.53 14.09
CA THR A 268 -11.93 19.51 12.83
C THR A 268 -10.69 20.39 12.91
N LEU A 269 -10.81 21.61 13.47
CA LEU A 269 -9.68 22.52 13.66
C LEU A 269 -8.60 21.95 14.60
N VAL A 270 -8.98 21.14 15.59
CA VAL A 270 -8.03 20.44 16.44
C VAL A 270 -7.26 19.39 15.63
N LEU A 271 -7.92 18.66 14.73
CA LEU A 271 -7.34 17.58 13.93
C LEU A 271 -6.44 18.05 12.78
N GLU A 272 -6.84 19.11 12.09
CA GLU A 272 -6.22 19.61 10.85
C GLU A 272 -4.68 19.71 10.91
N PRO A 273 -4.04 20.27 11.96
CA PRO A 273 -2.58 20.39 12.00
C PRO A 273 -1.86 19.04 11.94
N MET A 274 -2.37 18.02 12.64
CA MET A 274 -1.76 16.70 12.73
C MET A 274 -1.92 15.90 11.44
N GLN A 275 -3.05 16.09 10.74
CA GLN A 275 -3.27 15.50 9.42
C GLN A 275 -2.41 16.17 8.35
N LYS A 276 -2.37 17.51 8.33
CA LYS A 276 -1.53 18.26 7.39
C LYS A 276 -0.06 17.87 7.54
N GLN A 277 0.40 17.73 8.78
CA GLN A 277 1.74 17.30 9.10
C GLN A 277 2.08 15.91 8.51
N LEU A 278 1.15 14.95 8.56
CA LEU A 278 1.31 13.65 7.90
C LEU A 278 1.35 13.78 6.37
N MET A 279 0.44 14.55 5.78
CA MET A 279 0.37 14.74 4.32
C MET A 279 1.63 15.42 3.78
N ASP A 280 2.09 16.50 4.41
CA ASP A 280 3.29 17.24 4.02
C ASP A 280 4.56 16.38 4.13
N PHE A 281 4.60 15.45 5.11
CA PHE A 281 5.68 14.49 5.26
C PHE A 281 5.64 13.45 4.14
N LEU A 282 4.51 12.80 3.92
CA LEU A 282 4.34 11.78 2.88
C LEU A 282 4.62 12.32 1.46
N ALA A 283 4.32 13.59 1.20
CA ALA A 283 4.61 14.23 -0.08
C ALA A 283 6.12 14.39 -0.38
N LYS A 284 6.97 14.30 0.64
CA LYS A 284 8.43 14.46 0.54
C LYS A 284 9.20 13.20 0.93
N ALA A 285 8.50 12.20 1.45
CA ALA A 285 9.12 11.00 1.98
C ALA A 285 9.63 10.11 0.83
N PRO A 286 10.73 9.37 1.05
CA PRO A 286 11.19 8.38 0.08
C PRO A 286 10.17 7.27 -0.12
N ASP A 287 10.39 6.46 -1.16
CA ASP A 287 9.56 5.30 -1.44
C ASP A 287 9.49 4.35 -0.24
N GLY A 288 8.31 3.74 -0.05
CA GLY A 288 7.97 2.86 1.08
C GLY A 288 8.04 3.48 2.48
N ALA A 289 8.17 4.81 2.62
CA ALA A 289 8.04 5.48 3.92
C ALA A 289 6.72 5.13 4.63
N ARG A 290 5.66 4.90 3.86
CA ARG A 290 4.33 4.49 4.36
C ARG A 290 4.35 3.18 5.15
N SER A 291 5.29 2.29 4.86
CA SER A 291 5.39 0.96 5.48
C SER A 291 6.11 1.01 6.84
N HIS A 292 6.83 2.09 7.16
CA HIS A 292 7.54 2.21 8.43
C HIS A 292 6.57 2.20 9.62
N ALA A 293 6.91 1.40 10.63
CA ALA A 293 6.06 1.14 11.79
C ALA A 293 5.60 2.41 12.53
N SER A 294 6.51 3.36 12.78
CA SER A 294 6.20 4.60 13.50
C SER A 294 5.21 5.50 12.74
N LEU A 295 5.37 5.62 11.43
CA LEU A 295 4.48 6.42 10.58
C LEU A 295 3.12 5.74 10.41
N ARG A 296 3.11 4.41 10.24
CA ARG A 296 1.89 3.59 10.17
C ARG A 296 1.10 3.67 11.48
N GLU A 297 1.78 3.60 12.64
CA GLU A 297 1.13 3.79 13.94
C GLU A 297 0.52 5.19 14.06
N TYR A 298 1.26 6.24 13.66
CA TYR A 298 0.73 7.61 13.68
C TYR A 298 -0.50 7.75 12.79
N ARG A 299 -0.46 7.20 11.57
CA ARG A 299 -1.57 7.18 10.62
C ARG A 299 -2.83 6.54 11.22
N TRP A 300 -2.71 5.45 11.98
CA TRP A 300 -3.85 4.79 12.62
C TRP A 300 -4.33 5.49 13.89
N GLN A 301 -3.41 6.03 14.69
CA GLN A 301 -3.79 6.85 15.85
C GLN A 301 -4.56 8.10 15.44
N LEU A 302 -4.37 8.62 14.23
CA LEU A 302 -5.23 9.68 13.69
C LEU A 302 -6.68 9.20 13.49
N GLU A 303 -6.91 7.97 13.04
CA GLU A 303 -8.28 7.41 12.91
C GLU A 303 -8.92 7.17 14.27
N GLU A 304 -8.15 6.68 15.26
CA GLU A 304 -8.62 6.58 16.64
C GLU A 304 -8.98 7.95 17.19
N PHE A 305 -8.17 8.97 16.92
CA PHE A 305 -8.43 10.33 17.38
C PHE A 305 -9.69 10.90 16.73
N ARG A 306 -9.92 10.63 15.43
CA ARG A 306 -11.18 10.95 14.75
C ARG A 306 -12.38 10.31 15.43
N ILE A 307 -12.30 9.03 15.79
CA ILE A 307 -13.37 8.37 16.57
C ILE A 307 -13.60 9.10 17.90
N SER A 308 -12.54 9.44 18.64
CA SER A 308 -12.65 10.12 19.94
C SER A 308 -13.29 11.51 19.87
N LEU A 309 -13.10 12.22 18.75
CA LEU A 309 -13.64 13.55 18.51
C LEU A 309 -15.10 13.50 18.05
N PHE A 310 -15.40 12.63 17.09
CA PHE A 310 -16.67 12.69 16.34
C PHE A 310 -17.67 11.59 16.70
N ALA A 311 -17.21 10.46 17.26
CA ALA A 311 -18.01 9.26 17.43
C ALA A 311 -17.67 8.48 18.72
N GLN A 312 -17.68 9.15 19.87
CA GLN A 312 -17.27 8.57 21.17
C GLN A 312 -17.95 7.24 21.52
N ASN A 313 -19.23 7.06 21.16
CA ASN A 313 -19.98 5.83 21.41
C ASN A 313 -19.45 4.60 20.65
N ILE A 314 -18.65 4.78 19.59
CA ILE A 314 -18.04 3.69 18.83
C ILE A 314 -16.85 3.07 19.57
N GLY A 315 -16.15 3.86 20.41
CA GLY A 315 -14.98 3.42 21.16
C GLY A 315 -13.68 3.33 20.35
N THR A 316 -12.55 3.64 21.01
CA THR A 316 -11.20 3.54 20.43
C THR A 316 -10.52 2.24 20.85
N ARG A 317 -9.60 1.71 20.02
CA ARG A 317 -8.83 0.49 20.36
C ARG A 317 -7.77 0.75 21.42
N ALA A 318 -7.27 1.97 21.47
CA ALA A 318 -6.27 2.42 22.40
C ALA A 318 -6.62 3.83 22.89
N PRO A 319 -6.13 4.25 24.07
CA PRO A 319 -6.35 5.61 24.50
C PRO A 319 -5.55 6.57 23.61
N VAL A 320 -6.23 7.59 23.10
CA VAL A 320 -5.71 8.54 22.12
C VAL A 320 -6.01 9.98 22.56
N SER A 321 -5.12 10.90 22.23
CA SER A 321 -5.31 12.34 22.47
C SER A 321 -4.36 13.13 21.58
N GLU A 322 -4.64 14.42 21.41
CA GLU A 322 -3.74 15.35 20.72
C GLU A 322 -2.32 15.32 21.31
N LYS A 323 -2.19 15.29 22.65
CA LYS A 323 -0.89 15.21 23.32
C LYS A 323 -0.11 13.94 22.95
N ARG A 324 -0.80 12.79 22.86
CA ARG A 324 -0.18 11.51 22.47
C ARG A 324 0.26 11.53 21.01
N LEU A 325 -0.59 12.03 20.11
CA LEU A 325 -0.23 12.19 18.70
C LEU A 325 0.98 13.10 18.51
N LYS A 326 1.01 14.26 19.18
CA LYS A 326 2.18 15.16 19.14
C LYS A 326 3.46 14.49 19.62
N GLN A 327 3.38 13.63 20.63
CA GLN A 327 4.54 12.88 21.11
C GLN A 327 4.98 11.81 20.11
N LEU A 328 4.04 11.05 19.55
CA LEU A 328 4.31 10.04 18.53
C LEU A 328 4.94 10.66 17.27
N TRP A 329 4.48 11.84 16.87
CA TRP A 329 5.07 12.55 15.74
C TRP A 329 6.54 12.90 15.95
N LYS A 330 6.96 13.25 17.17
CA LYS A 330 8.38 13.52 17.46
C LYS A 330 9.23 12.30 17.13
N THR A 331 8.77 11.11 17.50
CA THR A 331 9.40 9.83 17.15
C THR A 331 9.50 9.67 15.64
N VAL A 332 8.39 9.86 14.90
CA VAL A 332 8.37 9.77 13.42
C VAL A 332 9.40 10.73 12.80
N SER A 333 9.45 11.99 13.25
CA SER A 333 10.37 13.00 12.70
C SER A 333 11.85 12.80 13.05
N GLN A 334 12.13 12.00 14.08
CA GLN A 334 13.48 11.71 14.57
C GLN A 334 14.05 10.40 14.02
N ASP A 335 13.20 9.54 13.48
CA ASP A 335 13.59 8.26 12.93
C ASP A 335 14.53 8.46 11.72
N VAL A 336 15.72 7.85 11.83
CA VAL A 336 16.84 8.05 10.91
C VAL A 336 16.53 7.44 9.55
N THR A 337 15.66 6.43 9.48
CA THR A 337 15.26 5.79 8.21
C THR A 337 14.51 6.74 7.28
N PHE A 338 13.93 7.83 7.79
CA PHE A 338 13.30 8.87 6.97
C PHE A 338 14.22 10.04 6.62
N ARG A 339 15.41 10.10 7.24
CA ARG A 339 16.40 11.16 7.03
C ARG A 339 17.44 10.67 6.02
N ALA A 340 17.01 10.49 4.77
CA ALA A 340 17.89 10.12 3.67
C ALA A 340 18.65 11.32 3.10
#